data_AF-A0A1U9KQN6-F1
#
_entry.id   AF-A0A1U9KQN6-F1
#
_cell.length_a   1.000
_cell.length_b   1.000
_cell.length_c   1.000
_cell.angle_alpha   90.00
_cell.angle_beta   90.00
_cell.angle_gamma   90.00
#
_symmetry.space_group_name_H-M   'P 1'
#
loop_
_entity.id
_entity.type
_entity.pdbx_description
1 polymer ?
#
loop_
_entity_poly.entity_id
_entity_poly.type
_entity_poly.pdbx_seq_one_letter_code
_entity_poly.pdbx_strand_id
1 'polypeptide(L)'
;MAIATAPAPEATPPRWKPGRMLSGPMLILSGFAVLALGLAALQTGNFVAAQFSRAAWLGVTTLVVAIIGFGLVLAGIFGELRGLAALHGVDTLRRDLASDDAHRRLHAARLWLTRVEGGAALRPAVDAQNDPDAVLALLRSGLSTPLKIRADAMSRQAAYQVVAGIAATPAPSLVVLLIAWRATRLIRQIAALHGVRPGFLATLGLLRRTALSASATAMTEAAVNTAAHAVLSSPLLAHVAGDMAGGAVAARRMIVLGRAAVVACSPLSGEE
;
A
#
# COMPACT_ATOMS: atom_id res chain seq x y z
N MET A 1 -0.12 -29.62 -51.22
CA MET A 1 0.15 -30.25 -49.91
C MET A 1 -0.02 -29.16 -48.86
N ALA A 2 -1.22 -29.10 -48.27
CA ALA A 2 -1.62 -28.05 -47.33
C ALA A 2 -1.19 -28.44 -45.91
N ILE A 3 -0.47 -27.55 -45.22
CA ILE A 3 -0.08 -27.74 -43.83
C ILE A 3 -1.17 -27.11 -42.96
N ALA A 4 -1.94 -27.96 -42.29
CA ALA A 4 -2.94 -27.54 -41.31
C ALA A 4 -2.26 -26.96 -40.07
N THR A 5 -2.59 -25.71 -39.73
CA THR A 5 -2.17 -25.05 -38.49
C THR A 5 -3.15 -25.43 -37.39
N ALA A 6 -2.71 -26.15 -36.35
CA ALA A 6 -3.52 -26.45 -35.18
C ALA A 6 -3.74 -25.19 -34.32
N PRO A 7 -4.95 -24.95 -33.78
CA PRO A 7 -5.18 -23.82 -32.89
C PRO A 7 -4.54 -24.04 -31.51
N ALA A 8 -3.95 -22.97 -30.96
CA ALA A 8 -3.34 -22.94 -29.63
C ALA A 8 -4.40 -23.14 -28.51
N PRO A 9 -4.06 -23.80 -27.39
CA PRO A 9 -5.00 -24.00 -26.29
C PRO A 9 -5.32 -22.67 -25.60
N GLU A 10 -6.60 -22.30 -25.61
CA GLU A 10 -7.15 -21.16 -24.87
C GLU A 10 -6.99 -21.41 -23.35
N ALA A 11 -6.11 -20.64 -22.71
CA ALA A 11 -5.95 -20.66 -21.27
C ALA A 11 -7.17 -19.99 -20.60
N THR A 12 -8.06 -20.80 -20.04
CA THR A 12 -9.18 -20.28 -19.24
C THR A 12 -8.66 -19.59 -17.97
N PRO A 13 -9.10 -18.36 -17.64
CA PRO A 13 -8.66 -17.69 -16.43
C PRO A 13 -9.20 -18.41 -15.19
N PRO A 14 -8.42 -18.51 -14.10
CA PRO A 14 -8.86 -19.18 -12.89
C PRO A 14 -10.06 -18.45 -12.26
N ARG A 15 -11.23 -19.10 -12.27
CA ARG A 15 -12.43 -18.64 -11.56
C ARG A 15 -12.20 -18.73 -10.04
N TRP A 16 -11.81 -17.61 -9.43
CA TRP A 16 -11.78 -17.47 -7.98
C TRP A 16 -13.20 -17.61 -7.40
N LYS A 17 -13.44 -18.68 -6.63
CA LYS A 17 -14.62 -18.82 -5.77
C LYS A 17 -14.29 -18.28 -4.37
N PRO A 18 -14.90 -17.16 -3.91
CA PRO A 18 -14.70 -16.70 -2.54
C PRO A 18 -15.59 -17.51 -1.59
N GLY A 19 -15.10 -18.66 -1.14
CA GLY A 19 -15.67 -19.36 0.01
C GLY A 19 -15.16 -18.74 1.31
N ARG A 20 -15.93 -17.83 1.92
CA ARG A 20 -15.67 -17.35 3.28
C ARG A 20 -16.17 -18.38 4.30
N MET A 21 -15.26 -19.23 4.76
CA MET A 21 -15.27 -19.73 6.13
C MET A 21 -13.97 -19.24 6.75
N LEU A 22 -14.03 -18.72 7.98
CA LEU A 22 -12.83 -18.39 8.74
C LEU A 22 -12.01 -19.67 8.82
N SER A 23 -10.91 -19.75 8.07
CA SER A 23 -10.09 -20.95 7.99
C SER A 23 -9.70 -21.34 9.42
N GLY A 24 -9.84 -22.61 9.83
CA GLY A 24 -9.44 -23.11 11.16
C GLY A 24 -8.17 -22.48 11.77
N PRO A 25 -7.05 -22.30 11.02
CA PRO A 25 -5.86 -21.63 11.53
C PRO A 25 -6.06 -20.15 11.93
N MET A 26 -6.96 -19.44 11.26
CA MET A 26 -7.26 -18.03 11.54
C MET A 26 -8.03 -17.88 12.85
N LEU A 27 -8.88 -18.85 13.18
CA LEU A 27 -9.64 -18.90 14.43
C LEU A 27 -8.72 -19.21 15.62
N ILE A 28 -7.81 -20.19 15.44
CA ILE A 28 -6.76 -20.51 16.43
C ILE A 28 -5.85 -19.31 16.69
N LEU A 29 -5.37 -18.65 15.63
CA LEU A 29 -4.52 -17.47 15.77
C LEU A 29 -5.23 -16.32 16.48
N SER A 30 -6.53 -16.11 16.20
CA SER A 30 -7.32 -15.11 16.90
C SER A 30 -7.47 -15.42 18.39
N GLY A 31 -7.66 -16.70 18.76
CA GLY A 31 -7.73 -17.13 20.15
C GLY A 31 -6.43 -16.90 20.90
N PHE A 32 -5.29 -17.27 20.30
CA PHE A 32 -3.97 -17.00 20.87
C PHE A 32 -3.71 -15.50 21.05
N ALA A 33 -4.13 -14.67 20.09
CA ALA A 33 -3.98 -13.22 20.19
C ALA A 33 -4.80 -12.64 21.37
N VAL A 34 -6.06 -13.09 21.54
CA VAL A 34 -6.91 -12.67 22.66
C VAL A 34 -6.31 -13.08 24.00
N LEU A 35 -5.86 -14.33 24.11
CA LEU A 35 -5.21 -14.84 25.32
C LEU A 35 -3.94 -14.05 25.66
N ALA A 36 -3.06 -13.85 24.68
CA ALA A 36 -1.82 -13.12 24.88
C ALA A 36 -2.07 -11.66 25.30
N LEU A 37 -3.03 -10.97 24.65
CA LEU A 37 -3.37 -9.60 24.98
C LEU A 37 -4.01 -9.49 26.38
N GLY A 38 -4.92 -10.41 26.71
CA GLY A 38 -5.57 -10.47 28.02
C GLY A 38 -4.59 -10.76 29.16
N LEU A 39 -3.70 -11.74 28.97
CA LEU A 39 -2.64 -12.08 29.93
C LEU A 39 -1.66 -10.91 30.10
N ALA A 40 -1.24 -10.27 29.01
CA ALA A 40 -0.35 -9.11 29.08
C ALA A 40 -1.00 -7.93 29.85
N ALA A 41 -2.29 -7.66 29.61
CA ALA A 41 -3.03 -6.62 30.32
C ALA A 41 -3.16 -6.94 31.83
N LEU A 42 -3.50 -8.19 32.18
CA LEU A 42 -3.59 -8.64 33.56
C LEU A 42 -2.24 -8.57 34.29
N GLN A 43 -1.17 -9.06 33.67
CA GLN A 43 0.19 -9.02 34.23
C GLN A 43 0.65 -7.58 34.44
N THR A 44 0.40 -6.69 33.47
CA THR A 44 0.75 -5.27 33.60
C THR A 44 -0.07 -4.60 34.69
N GLY A 45 -1.37 -4.88 34.78
CA GLY A 45 -2.23 -4.36 35.84
C GLY A 45 -1.76 -4.77 37.24
N ASN A 46 -1.42 -6.05 37.42
CA ASN A 46 -0.88 -6.56 38.68
C ASN A 46 0.48 -5.92 39.02
N PHE A 47 1.35 -5.73 38.01
CA PHE A 47 2.63 -5.06 38.21
C PHE A 47 2.44 -3.60 38.65
N VAL A 48 1.57 -2.85 37.98
CA VAL A 48 1.25 -1.46 38.34
C VAL A 48 0.71 -1.39 39.77
N ALA A 49 -0.23 -2.27 40.14
CA ALA A 49 -0.76 -2.34 41.51
C ALA A 49 0.35 -2.63 42.55
N ALA A 50 1.29 -3.52 42.23
CA ALA A 50 2.44 -3.83 43.06
C ALA A 50 3.49 -2.70 43.15
N GLN A 51 3.44 -1.70 42.26
CA GLN A 51 4.29 -0.50 42.36
C GLN A 51 3.66 0.57 43.23
N PHE A 52 2.33 0.70 43.21
CA PHE A 52 1.61 1.59 44.12
C PHE A 52 1.81 1.22 45.59
N SER A 53 1.94 -0.08 45.91
CA SER A 53 2.25 -0.53 47.27
C SER A 53 3.69 -0.25 47.72
N ARG A 54 4.62 -0.01 46.78
CA ARG A 54 6.01 0.40 47.10
C ARG A 54 6.15 1.90 47.25
N ALA A 55 5.66 2.66 46.28
CA ALA A 55 5.66 4.12 46.32
C ALA A 55 4.65 4.69 45.30
N ALA A 56 3.96 5.77 45.68
CA ALA A 56 2.96 6.40 44.80
C ALA A 56 3.54 6.88 43.46
N TRP A 57 4.75 7.43 43.44
CA TRP A 57 5.39 7.93 42.21
C TRP A 57 5.78 6.79 41.25
N LEU A 58 6.16 5.61 41.77
CA LEU A 58 6.43 4.41 40.96
C LEU A 58 5.15 3.86 40.33
N GLY A 59 4.05 3.87 41.08
CA GLY A 59 2.73 3.50 40.56
C GLY A 59 2.29 4.41 39.41
N VAL A 60 2.38 5.73 39.59
CA VAL A 60 1.99 6.71 38.56
C VAL A 60 2.87 6.61 37.31
N THR A 61 4.20 6.51 37.47
CA THR A 61 5.12 6.39 36.33
C THR A 61 4.86 5.13 35.50
N THR A 62 4.69 3.99 36.15
CA THR A 62 4.40 2.72 35.46
C THR A 62 3.01 2.70 34.83
N LEU A 63 2.01 3.33 35.45
CA LEU A 63 0.68 3.51 34.87
C LEU A 63 0.72 4.35 33.58
N VAL A 64 1.43 5.50 33.59
CA VAL A 64 1.58 6.36 32.41
C VAL A 64 2.27 5.61 31.27
N VAL A 65 3.36 4.90 31.57
CA VAL A 65 4.09 4.09 30.58
C VAL A 65 3.18 2.98 30.01
N ALA A 66 2.40 2.30 30.86
CA ALA A 66 1.45 1.28 30.42
C ALA A 66 0.36 1.86 29.51
N ILE A 67 -0.27 2.98 29.90
CA ILE A 67 -1.31 3.64 29.10
C ILE A 67 -0.75 4.06 27.73
N ILE A 68 0.43 4.69 27.69
CA ILE A 68 1.06 5.09 26.43
C ILE A 68 1.42 3.86 25.59
N GLY A 69 2.04 2.84 26.18
CA GLY A 69 2.45 1.62 25.50
C GLY A 69 1.28 0.86 24.89
N PHE A 70 0.26 0.54 25.69
CA PHE A 70 -0.97 -0.12 25.20
C PHE A 70 -1.72 0.78 24.22
N GLY A 71 -1.79 2.08 24.47
CA GLY A 71 -2.42 3.05 23.56
C GLY A 71 -1.78 3.05 22.17
N LEU A 72 -0.44 3.03 22.09
CA LEU A 72 0.29 2.95 20.83
C LEU A 72 0.06 1.62 20.11
N VAL A 73 0.07 0.50 20.84
CA VAL A 73 -0.23 -0.83 20.28
C VAL A 73 -1.65 -0.87 19.71
N LEU A 74 -2.64 -0.40 20.48
CA LEU A 74 -4.05 -0.41 20.08
C LEU A 74 -4.29 0.52 18.89
N ALA A 75 -3.68 1.71 18.87
CA ALA A 75 -3.71 2.62 17.74
C ALA A 75 -3.10 1.98 16.47
N GLY A 76 -2.01 1.23 16.62
CA GLY A 76 -1.40 0.45 15.54
C GLY A 76 -2.36 -0.61 14.96
N ILE A 77 -2.97 -1.42 15.83
CA ILE A 77 -3.95 -2.45 15.44
C ILE A 77 -5.16 -1.82 14.76
N PHE A 78 -5.71 -0.74 15.31
CA PHE A 78 -6.85 -0.06 14.70
C PHE A 78 -6.50 0.54 13.33
N GLY A 79 -5.25 1.00 13.17
CA GLY A 79 -4.69 1.40 11.89
C GLY A 79 -4.62 0.25 10.87
N GLU A 80 -4.35 -0.98 11.30
CA GLU A 80 -4.36 -2.19 10.44
C GLU A 80 -5.76 -2.48 9.94
N LEU A 81 -6.72 -2.56 10.86
CA LEU A 81 -8.09 -2.95 10.56
C LEU A 81 -8.75 -1.96 9.60
N ARG A 82 -8.48 -0.66 9.77
CA ARG A 82 -8.93 0.38 8.81
C ARG A 82 -8.26 0.23 7.44
N GLY A 83 -7.00 -0.21 7.39
CA GLY A 83 -6.30 -0.52 6.14
C GLY A 83 -6.95 -1.67 5.38
N LEU A 84 -7.20 -2.78 6.07
CA LEU A 84 -7.86 -3.95 5.48
C LEU A 84 -9.28 -3.63 5.00
N ALA A 85 -10.04 -2.84 5.77
CA ALA A 85 -11.36 -2.39 5.37
C ALA A 85 -11.34 -1.53 4.09
N ALA A 86 -10.33 -0.67 3.93
CA ALA A 86 -10.17 0.14 2.74
C ALA A 86 -9.86 -0.70 1.48
N LEU A 87 -9.05 -1.75 1.62
CA LEU A 87 -8.76 -2.71 0.53
C LEU A 87 -10.04 -3.44 0.07
N HIS A 88 -10.83 -3.95 1.02
CA HIS A 88 -12.12 -4.59 0.71
C HIS A 88 -13.10 -3.64 0.02
N GLY A 89 -13.06 -2.34 0.31
CA GLY A 89 -13.87 -1.33 -0.36
C GLY A 89 -13.54 -1.21 -1.85
N VAL A 90 -12.25 -1.19 -2.21
CA VAL A 90 -11.80 -1.15 -3.60
C VAL A 90 -12.15 -2.45 -4.32
N ASP A 91 -11.93 -3.61 -3.69
CA ASP A 91 -12.28 -4.90 -4.29
C ASP A 91 -13.78 -5.05 -4.52
N THR A 92 -14.60 -4.51 -3.63
CA THR A 92 -16.06 -4.52 -3.78
C THR A 92 -16.48 -3.60 -4.90
N LEU A 93 -15.90 -2.39 -4.96
CA LEU A 93 -16.16 -1.46 -6.04
C LEU A 93 -15.72 -2.01 -7.40
N ARG A 94 -14.57 -2.69 -7.47
CA ARG A 94 -14.09 -3.37 -8.69
C ARG A 94 -15.04 -4.49 -9.11
N ARG A 95 -15.53 -5.29 -8.17
CA ARG A 95 -16.54 -6.33 -8.43
C ARG A 95 -17.86 -5.75 -8.92
N ASP A 96 -18.32 -4.66 -8.32
CA ASP A 96 -19.59 -4.03 -8.69
C ASP A 96 -19.50 -3.36 -10.07
N LEU A 97 -18.36 -2.73 -10.40
CA LEU A 97 -18.10 -2.18 -11.74
C LEU A 97 -17.93 -3.24 -12.83
N ALA A 98 -17.46 -4.44 -12.47
CA ALA A 98 -17.34 -5.59 -13.37
C ALA A 98 -18.61 -6.46 -13.39
N SER A 99 -19.65 -6.12 -12.62
CA SER A 99 -20.88 -6.90 -12.56
C SER A 99 -21.70 -6.75 -13.83
N ASP A 100 -22.39 -7.80 -14.28
CA ASP A 100 -23.24 -7.70 -15.48
C ASP A 100 -24.50 -6.85 -15.23
N ASP A 101 -24.87 -6.65 -13.96
CA ASP A 101 -26.01 -5.85 -13.52
C ASP A 101 -25.76 -4.34 -13.73
N ALA A 102 -26.48 -3.75 -14.69
CA ALA A 102 -26.40 -2.34 -15.03
C ALA A 102 -26.67 -1.41 -13.83
N HIS A 103 -27.62 -1.77 -12.96
CA HIS A 103 -27.95 -0.93 -11.80
C HIS A 103 -26.80 -0.90 -10.79
N ARG A 104 -26.18 -2.05 -10.52
CA ARG A 104 -25.00 -2.15 -9.64
C ARG A 104 -23.82 -1.40 -10.21
N ARG A 105 -23.55 -1.54 -11.52
CA ARG A 105 -22.47 -0.81 -12.21
C ARG A 105 -22.64 0.70 -12.11
N LEU A 106 -23.82 1.23 -12.46
CA LEU A 106 -24.09 2.68 -12.38
C LEU A 106 -24.01 3.18 -10.94
N HIS A 107 -24.57 2.43 -9.98
CA HIS A 107 -24.51 2.81 -8.57
C HIS A 107 -23.07 2.88 -8.06
N ALA A 108 -22.25 1.87 -8.39
CA ALA A 108 -20.83 1.84 -8.06
C ALA A 108 -20.06 3.01 -8.69
N ALA A 109 -20.30 3.29 -9.97
CA ALA A 109 -19.70 4.42 -10.69
C ALA A 109 -19.99 5.77 -10.01
N ARG A 110 -21.27 6.04 -9.72
CA ARG A 110 -21.71 7.26 -9.03
C ARG A 110 -21.11 7.36 -7.62
N LEU A 111 -21.12 6.26 -6.89
CA LEU A 111 -20.56 6.19 -5.54
C LEU A 111 -19.05 6.48 -5.55
N TRP A 112 -18.31 5.96 -6.52
CA TRP A 112 -16.88 6.24 -6.66
C TRP A 112 -16.60 7.72 -6.96
N LEU A 113 -17.39 8.36 -7.82
CA LEU A 113 -17.28 9.79 -8.15
C LEU A 113 -17.42 10.70 -6.93
N THR A 114 -18.15 10.28 -5.89
CA THR A 114 -18.25 11.06 -4.64
C THR A 114 -16.98 11.05 -3.81
N ARG A 115 -16.08 10.08 -4.04
CA ARG A 115 -14.88 9.89 -3.23
C ARG A 115 -13.61 10.30 -3.97
N VAL A 116 -13.54 10.06 -5.28
CA VAL A 116 -12.35 10.33 -6.09
C VAL A 116 -12.12 11.84 -6.27
N GLU A 117 -10.86 12.26 -6.22
CA GLU A 117 -10.51 13.65 -6.51
C GLU A 117 -10.85 13.97 -7.97
N GLY A 118 -11.58 15.06 -8.22
CA GLY A 118 -12.06 15.43 -9.55
C GLY A 118 -13.36 14.75 -9.99
N GLY A 119 -13.91 13.81 -9.21
CA GLY A 119 -15.16 13.12 -9.57
C GLY A 119 -16.39 14.04 -9.63
N ALA A 120 -16.40 15.12 -8.86
CA ALA A 120 -17.48 16.12 -8.88
C ALA A 120 -17.66 16.78 -10.27
N ALA A 121 -16.57 16.95 -11.03
CA ALA A 121 -16.62 17.55 -12.37
C ALA A 121 -17.23 16.62 -13.41
N LEU A 122 -17.03 15.30 -13.28
CA LEU A 122 -17.58 14.30 -14.19
C LEU A 122 -19.01 13.87 -13.84
N ARG A 123 -19.46 14.15 -12.62
CA ARG A 123 -20.76 13.67 -12.10
C ARG A 123 -21.96 14.08 -12.95
N PRO A 124 -22.11 15.34 -13.43
CA PRO A 124 -23.21 15.70 -14.31
C PRO A 124 -23.21 14.92 -15.63
N ALA A 125 -22.03 14.66 -16.21
CA ALA A 125 -21.90 13.93 -17.46
C ALA A 125 -22.20 12.43 -17.30
N VAL A 126 -21.91 11.86 -16.13
CA VAL A 126 -22.28 10.47 -15.78
C VAL A 126 -23.77 10.37 -15.44
N ASP A 127 -24.35 11.35 -14.74
CA ASP A 127 -25.76 11.34 -14.37
C ASP A 127 -26.69 11.50 -15.59
N ALA A 128 -26.21 12.13 -16.67
CA ALA A 128 -26.92 12.25 -17.94
C ALA A 128 -26.95 10.94 -18.77
N GLN A 129 -26.17 9.93 -18.39
CA GLN A 129 -26.08 8.66 -19.11
C GLN A 129 -26.74 7.51 -18.33
N ASN A 130 -27.50 6.68 -19.03
CA ASN A 130 -28.13 5.48 -18.50
C ASN A 130 -27.44 4.18 -18.97
N ASP A 131 -26.56 4.27 -19.96
CA ASP A 131 -25.80 3.13 -20.47
C ASP A 131 -24.56 2.86 -19.59
N PRO A 132 -24.44 1.69 -18.95
CA PRO A 132 -23.30 1.36 -18.08
C PRO A 132 -21.95 1.37 -18.82
N ASP A 133 -21.91 0.98 -20.09
CA ASP A 133 -20.65 0.87 -20.83
C ASP A 133 -20.13 2.25 -21.23
N ALA A 134 -21.03 3.13 -21.66
CA ALA A 134 -20.70 4.53 -21.95
C ALA A 134 -20.27 5.30 -20.68
N VAL A 135 -20.88 5.02 -19.52
CA VAL A 135 -20.43 5.55 -18.22
C VAL A 135 -19.00 5.09 -17.88
N LEU A 136 -18.70 3.80 -18.04
CA LEU A 136 -17.35 3.27 -17.80
C LEU A 136 -16.31 3.87 -18.73
N ALA A 137 -16.63 4.01 -20.02
CA ALA A 137 -15.76 4.65 -21.00
C ALA A 137 -15.48 6.12 -20.65
N LEU A 138 -16.50 6.85 -20.18
CA LEU A 138 -16.37 8.23 -19.72
C LEU A 138 -15.49 8.34 -18.46
N LEU A 139 -15.65 7.42 -17.51
CA LEU A 139 -14.81 7.36 -16.31
C LEU A 139 -13.34 7.05 -16.67
N ARG A 140 -13.11 6.08 -17.56
CA ARG A 140 -11.77 5.70 -18.02
C ARG A 140 -11.10 6.88 -18.74
N SER A 141 -11.77 7.51 -19.69
CA SER A 141 -11.19 8.63 -20.45
C SER A 141 -11.01 9.90 -19.62
N GLY A 142 -11.98 10.24 -18.76
CA GLY A 142 -11.98 11.51 -18.04
C GLY A 142 -11.21 11.52 -16.72
N LEU A 143 -11.00 10.37 -16.06
CA LEU A 143 -10.29 10.32 -14.76
C LEU A 143 -8.90 9.66 -14.82
N SER A 144 -8.64 8.72 -15.74
CA SER A 144 -7.37 7.97 -15.74
C SER A 144 -6.15 8.87 -15.92
N THR A 145 -6.19 9.77 -16.90
CA THR A 145 -5.12 10.72 -17.21
C THR A 145 -4.84 11.70 -16.07
N PRO A 146 -5.81 12.47 -15.55
CA PRO A 146 -5.53 13.44 -14.49
C PRO A 146 -5.06 12.77 -13.19
N LEU A 147 -5.61 11.60 -12.83
CA LEU A 147 -5.18 10.84 -11.65
C LEU A 147 -3.74 10.34 -11.81
N LYS A 148 -3.39 9.80 -12.99
CA LYS A 148 -2.03 9.33 -13.30
C LYS A 148 -1.01 10.46 -13.22
N ILE A 149 -1.30 11.62 -13.82
CA ILE A 149 -0.41 12.79 -13.78
C ILE A 149 -0.16 13.25 -12.34
N ARG A 150 -1.20 13.33 -11.51
CA ARG A 150 -1.08 13.74 -10.10
C ARG A 150 -0.30 12.71 -9.28
N ALA A 151 -0.57 11.42 -9.46
CA ALA A 151 0.15 10.37 -8.77
C ALA A 151 1.65 10.33 -9.15
N ASP A 152 1.97 10.53 -10.43
CA ASP A 152 3.35 10.61 -10.91
C ASP A 152 4.06 11.84 -10.34
N ALA A 153 3.38 12.99 -10.25
CA ALA A 153 3.93 14.20 -9.62
C ALA A 153 4.22 13.98 -8.12
N MET A 154 3.30 13.37 -7.38
CA MET A 154 3.50 13.02 -5.97
C MET A 154 4.68 12.06 -5.79
N SER A 155 4.80 11.07 -6.69
CA SER A 155 5.87 10.06 -6.65
C SER A 155 7.23 10.68 -6.93
N ARG A 156 7.32 11.59 -7.92
CA ARG A 156 8.55 12.36 -8.18
C ARG A 156 8.92 13.24 -7.00
N GLN A 157 7.96 13.96 -6.42
CA GLN A 157 8.20 14.80 -5.24
C GLN A 157 8.70 13.97 -4.05
N ALA A 158 8.14 12.77 -3.84
CA ALA A 158 8.60 11.85 -2.81
C ALA A 158 10.02 11.33 -3.09
N ALA A 159 10.33 11.00 -4.33
CA ALA A 159 11.67 10.58 -4.76
C ALA A 159 12.70 11.69 -4.47
N TYR A 160 12.42 12.94 -4.87
CA TYR A 160 13.30 14.08 -4.59
C TYR A 160 13.53 14.29 -3.09
N GLN A 161 12.47 14.20 -2.27
CA GLN A 161 12.58 14.36 -0.82
C GLN A 161 13.43 13.26 -0.18
N VAL A 162 13.34 12.02 -0.67
CA VAL A 162 14.19 10.93 -0.21
C VAL A 162 15.64 11.14 -0.62
N VAL A 163 15.90 11.50 -1.89
CA VAL A 163 17.27 11.75 -2.37
C VAL A 163 17.92 12.90 -1.60
N ALA A 164 17.21 14.02 -1.46
CA ALA A 164 17.69 15.17 -0.70
C ALA A 164 17.92 14.82 0.78
N GLY A 165 17.03 14.02 1.37
CA GLY A 165 17.18 13.60 2.76
C GLY A 165 18.31 12.59 2.97
N ILE A 166 18.60 11.72 2.01
CA ILE A 166 19.80 10.85 2.05
C ILE A 166 21.06 11.70 2.07
N ALA A 167 21.16 12.69 1.17
CA ALA A 167 22.31 13.59 1.10
C ALA A 167 22.50 14.43 2.38
N ALA A 168 21.41 14.75 3.09
CA ALA A 168 21.44 15.52 4.33
C ALA A 168 21.64 14.66 5.59
N THR A 169 21.52 13.33 5.51
CA THR A 169 21.46 12.46 6.69
C THR A 169 22.75 11.64 6.83
N PRO A 170 23.56 11.87 7.88
CA PRO A 170 24.81 11.14 8.09
C PRO A 170 24.63 9.70 8.64
N ALA A 171 23.44 9.35 9.13
CA ALA A 171 23.18 8.05 9.77
C ALA A 171 22.32 7.11 8.90
N PRO A 172 22.79 5.90 8.56
CA PRO A 172 22.03 4.94 7.74
C PRO A 172 20.68 4.53 8.35
N SER A 173 20.58 4.45 9.68
CA SER A 173 19.34 4.13 10.38
C SER A 173 18.26 5.19 10.16
N LEU A 174 18.63 6.48 10.17
CA LEU A 174 17.74 7.59 9.90
C LEU A 174 17.30 7.63 8.44
N VAL A 175 18.17 7.25 7.52
CA VAL A 175 17.83 7.11 6.09
C VAL A 175 16.73 6.07 5.89
N VAL A 176 16.85 4.89 6.52
CA VAL A 176 15.82 3.85 6.44
C VAL A 176 14.49 4.36 7.00
N LEU A 177 14.52 5.05 8.14
CA LEU A 177 13.32 5.62 8.76
C LEU A 177 12.67 6.69 7.87
N LEU A 178 13.48 7.57 7.27
CA LEU A 178 13.02 8.60 6.33
C LEU A 178 12.33 7.97 5.11
N ILE A 179 12.96 6.97 4.50
CA ILE A 179 12.41 6.27 3.34
C ILE A 179 11.09 5.61 3.70
N ALA A 180 11.02 4.90 4.83
CA ALA A 180 9.80 4.25 5.30
C ALA A 180 8.68 5.27 5.58
N TRP A 181 8.99 6.35 6.29
CA TRP A 181 8.04 7.43 6.55
C TRP A 181 7.55 8.08 5.26
N ARG A 182 8.44 8.32 4.29
CA ARG A 182 8.04 8.98 3.05
C ARG A 182 7.23 8.07 2.13
N ALA A 183 7.61 6.79 2.06
CA ALA A 183 6.87 5.75 1.36
C ALA A 183 5.44 5.61 1.88
N THR A 184 5.28 5.53 3.21
CA THR A 184 3.95 5.45 3.84
C THR A 184 3.12 6.70 3.59
N ARG A 185 3.73 7.90 3.66
CA ARG A 185 3.06 9.17 3.35
C ARG A 185 2.64 9.25 1.87
N LEU A 186 3.48 8.81 0.93
CA LEU A 186 3.16 8.80 -0.50
C LEU A 186 1.94 7.92 -0.80
N ILE A 187 1.90 6.72 -0.23
CA ILE A 187 0.78 5.80 -0.45
C ILE A 187 -0.52 6.38 0.10
N ARG A 188 -0.47 7.03 1.26
CA ARG A 188 -1.65 7.73 1.83
C ARG A 188 -2.13 8.87 0.92
N GLN A 189 -1.22 9.61 0.29
CA GLN A 189 -1.54 10.68 -0.66
C GLN A 189 -2.21 10.11 -1.93
N ILE A 190 -1.63 9.06 -2.53
CA ILE A 190 -2.16 8.42 -3.74
C ILE A 190 -3.52 7.76 -3.49
N ALA A 191 -3.71 7.15 -2.33
CA ALA A 191 -4.99 6.53 -2.03
C ALA A 191 -6.08 7.58 -1.75
N ALA A 192 -5.75 8.67 -1.07
CA ALA A 192 -6.66 9.79 -0.87
C ALA A 192 -7.10 10.40 -2.22
N LEU A 193 -6.18 10.51 -3.19
CA LEU A 193 -6.46 10.93 -4.56
C LEU A 193 -7.51 10.02 -5.23
N HIS A 194 -7.50 8.71 -4.94
CA HIS A 194 -8.49 7.74 -5.45
C HIS A 194 -9.76 7.64 -4.60
N GLY A 195 -9.91 8.44 -3.55
CA GLY A 195 -11.06 8.40 -2.65
C GLY A 195 -11.02 7.25 -1.63
N VAL A 196 -9.86 6.63 -1.46
CA VAL A 196 -9.61 5.54 -0.52
C VAL A 196 -8.88 6.12 0.69
N ARG A 197 -9.30 5.78 1.90
CA ARG A 197 -8.57 6.12 3.15
C ARG A 197 -7.84 4.89 3.67
N PRO A 198 -6.63 4.56 3.17
CA PRO A 198 -5.91 3.40 3.64
C PRO A 198 -5.41 3.65 5.07
N GLY A 199 -5.61 2.66 5.92
CA GLY A 199 -4.83 2.50 7.15
C GLY A 199 -3.39 2.07 6.87
N PHE A 200 -2.52 2.29 7.85
CA PHE A 200 -1.05 2.21 7.78
C PHE A 200 -0.48 0.88 7.28
N LEU A 201 -1.25 -0.21 7.35
CA LEU A 201 -0.76 -1.55 7.10
C LEU A 201 -1.32 -2.23 5.85
N ALA A 202 -2.37 -1.69 5.23
CA ALA A 202 -2.70 -1.99 3.83
C ALA A 202 -1.53 -1.61 2.91
N THR A 203 -0.91 -0.47 3.22
CA THR A 203 0.34 0.02 2.67
C THR A 203 1.48 -0.98 2.85
N LEU A 204 1.61 -1.58 4.03
CA LEU A 204 2.66 -2.56 4.35
C LEU A 204 2.39 -3.94 3.72
N GLY A 205 1.12 -4.36 3.62
CA GLY A 205 0.69 -5.59 2.94
C GLY A 205 0.89 -5.51 1.42
N LEU A 206 0.66 -4.33 0.84
CA LEU A 206 0.98 -4.07 -0.57
C LEU A 206 2.49 -4.07 -0.83
N LEU A 207 3.26 -3.46 0.07
CA LEU A 207 4.73 -3.46 0.07
C LEU A 207 5.29 -4.88 0.22
N ARG A 208 4.66 -5.72 1.05
CA ARG A 208 5.06 -7.13 1.26
C ARG A 208 4.73 -7.98 0.03
N ARG A 209 3.57 -7.77 -0.62
CA ARG A 209 3.22 -8.43 -1.88
C ARG A 209 4.10 -8.00 -3.04
N THR A 210 4.46 -6.72 -3.15
CA THR A 210 5.42 -6.24 -4.16
C THR A 210 6.86 -6.62 -3.85
N ALA A 211 7.28 -6.69 -2.59
CA ALA A 211 8.60 -7.21 -2.21
C ALA A 211 8.74 -8.71 -2.54
N LEU A 212 7.67 -9.50 -2.36
CA LEU A 212 7.64 -10.93 -2.71
C LEU A 212 7.55 -11.19 -4.22
N SER A 213 6.95 -10.28 -5.01
CA SER A 213 7.00 -10.39 -6.48
C SER A 213 8.30 -9.81 -7.08
N ALA A 214 8.93 -8.84 -6.41
CA ALA A 214 10.23 -8.31 -6.80
C ALA A 214 11.39 -9.31 -6.58
N SER A 215 11.25 -10.28 -5.67
CA SER A 215 12.24 -11.37 -5.56
C SER A 215 12.27 -12.31 -6.77
N ALA A 216 11.17 -12.40 -7.54
CA ALA A 216 11.18 -13.17 -8.78
C ALA A 216 11.91 -12.44 -9.92
N THR A 217 11.96 -11.10 -9.88
CA THR A 217 12.69 -10.27 -10.87
C THR A 217 14.07 -9.81 -10.40
N ALA A 218 14.45 -10.07 -9.14
CA ALA A 218 15.79 -9.77 -8.63
C ALA A 218 16.87 -10.71 -9.19
N MET A 219 16.49 -11.89 -9.71
CA MET A 219 17.44 -12.80 -10.35
C MET A 219 17.99 -12.27 -11.69
N THR A 220 17.34 -11.30 -12.34
CA THR A 220 17.81 -10.74 -13.62
C THR A 220 18.64 -9.45 -13.47
N GLU A 221 18.50 -8.68 -12.38
CA GLU A 221 19.32 -7.47 -12.16
C GLU A 221 20.65 -7.73 -11.42
N ALA A 222 20.97 -8.99 -11.08
CA ALA A 222 22.30 -9.36 -10.56
C ALA A 222 23.41 -9.34 -11.64
N ALA A 223 23.05 -9.24 -12.92
CA ALA A 223 24.01 -9.21 -14.02
C ALA A 223 24.63 -7.83 -14.30
N VAL A 224 24.14 -6.75 -13.66
CA VAL A 224 24.60 -5.38 -13.97
C VAL A 224 25.66 -4.86 -12.99
N ASN A 225 25.90 -5.52 -11.85
CA ASN A 225 26.80 -4.99 -10.82
C ASN A 225 28.25 -5.52 -10.85
N THR A 226 28.68 -6.20 -11.92
CA THR A 226 30.07 -6.68 -12.04
C THR A 226 30.96 -5.82 -12.95
N ALA A 227 30.44 -4.74 -13.54
CA ALA A 227 31.21 -3.88 -14.46
C ALA A 227 31.72 -2.56 -13.84
N ALA A 228 31.43 -2.24 -12.58
CA ALA A 228 31.79 -0.96 -11.95
C ALA A 228 32.97 -1.04 -10.95
N HIS A 229 33.72 -2.16 -10.93
CA HIS A 229 34.92 -2.30 -10.10
C HIS A 229 36.24 -2.14 -10.86
N ALA A 230 36.19 -1.77 -12.15
CA ALA A 230 37.38 -1.38 -12.89
C ALA A 230 37.39 0.16 -13.02
N VAL A 231 38.38 0.79 -12.37
CA VAL A 231 38.77 2.20 -12.54
C VAL A 231 37.94 3.23 -11.76
N LEU A 232 38.07 3.25 -10.43
CA LEU A 232 38.01 4.49 -9.66
C LEU A 232 39.09 4.45 -8.56
N SER A 233 40.23 5.09 -8.83
CA SER A 233 41.43 5.08 -7.98
C SER A 233 41.40 6.11 -6.84
N SER A 234 40.26 6.77 -6.58
CA SER A 234 40.14 7.70 -5.45
C SER A 234 39.00 7.29 -4.49
N PRO A 235 39.28 7.22 -3.17
CA PRO A 235 38.28 6.86 -2.16
C PRO A 235 37.15 7.90 -2.07
N LEU A 236 37.42 9.14 -2.47
CA LEU A 236 36.42 10.21 -2.56
C LEU A 236 35.43 9.97 -3.71
N LEU A 237 35.91 9.57 -4.89
CA LEU A 237 35.01 9.24 -6.00
C LEU A 237 34.21 7.97 -5.74
N ALA A 238 34.78 6.97 -5.05
CA ALA A 238 34.06 5.76 -4.67
C ALA A 238 32.90 6.04 -3.71
N HIS A 239 33.09 6.95 -2.74
CA HIS A 239 32.04 7.35 -1.81
C HIS A 239 30.92 8.13 -2.51
N VAL A 240 31.29 9.13 -3.33
CA VAL A 240 30.32 9.94 -4.10
C VAL A 240 29.53 9.08 -5.10
N ALA A 241 30.19 8.13 -5.79
CA ALA A 241 29.52 7.20 -6.69
C ALA A 241 28.56 6.26 -5.94
N GLY A 242 28.94 5.79 -4.75
CA GLY A 242 28.09 4.98 -3.87
C GLY A 242 26.84 5.73 -3.39
N ASP A 243 26.99 6.98 -2.96
CA ASP A 243 25.88 7.81 -2.49
C ASP A 243 24.91 8.17 -3.64
N MET A 244 25.44 8.46 -4.82
CA MET A 244 24.64 8.69 -6.03
C MET A 244 23.89 7.44 -6.47
N ALA A 245 24.53 6.26 -6.41
CA ALA A 245 23.87 4.99 -6.70
C ALA A 245 22.75 4.69 -5.68
N GLY A 246 23.00 4.92 -4.38
CA GLY A 246 22.00 4.76 -3.31
C GLY A 246 20.80 5.68 -3.48
N GLY A 247 21.03 6.96 -3.81
CA GLY A 247 19.99 7.94 -4.09
C GLY A 247 19.14 7.58 -5.32
N ALA A 248 19.77 7.17 -6.42
CA ALA A 248 19.08 6.78 -7.64
C ALA A 248 18.18 5.55 -7.44
N VAL A 249 18.69 4.53 -6.72
CA VAL A 249 17.91 3.33 -6.38
C VAL A 249 16.71 3.70 -5.48
N ALA A 250 16.90 4.55 -4.48
CA ALA A 250 15.83 4.99 -3.60
C ALA A 250 14.75 5.79 -4.36
N ALA A 251 15.15 6.66 -5.29
CA ALA A 251 14.25 7.39 -6.16
C ALA A 251 13.42 6.45 -7.06
N ARG A 252 14.07 5.49 -7.72
CA ARG A 252 13.39 4.47 -8.55
C ARG A 252 12.36 3.69 -7.73
N ARG A 253 12.75 3.22 -6.55
CA ARG A 253 11.84 2.48 -5.64
C ARG A 253 10.61 3.30 -5.27
N MET A 254 10.77 4.60 -5.02
CA MET A 254 9.64 5.47 -4.69
C MET A 254 8.68 5.66 -5.87
N ILE A 255 9.20 5.78 -7.10
CA ILE A 255 8.37 5.87 -8.31
C ILE A 255 7.63 4.55 -8.57
N VAL A 256 8.32 3.42 -8.47
CA VAL A 256 7.71 2.09 -8.62
C VAL A 256 6.63 1.87 -7.57
N LEU A 257 6.89 2.27 -6.33
CA LEU A 257 5.92 2.20 -5.24
C LEU A 257 4.67 3.04 -5.53
N GLY A 258 4.85 4.25 -6.06
CA GLY A 258 3.74 5.11 -6.47
C GLY A 258 2.86 4.46 -7.54
N ARG A 259 3.47 3.88 -8.58
CA ARG A 259 2.73 3.15 -9.63
C ARG A 259 1.98 1.94 -9.07
N ALA A 260 2.62 1.15 -8.19
CA ALA A 260 1.97 0.03 -7.53
C ALA A 260 0.77 0.46 -6.68
N ALA A 261 0.89 1.60 -5.98
CA ALA A 261 -0.20 2.17 -5.21
C ALA A 261 -1.37 2.62 -6.09
N VAL A 262 -1.10 3.21 -7.27
CA VAL A 262 -2.14 3.57 -8.24
C VAL A 262 -2.91 2.33 -8.72
N VAL A 263 -2.20 1.28 -9.13
CA VAL A 263 -2.84 0.03 -9.59
C VAL A 263 -3.68 -0.61 -8.48
N ALA A 264 -3.19 -0.59 -7.24
CA ALA A 264 -3.93 -1.14 -6.11
C ALA A 264 -5.16 -0.31 -5.70
N CYS A 265 -5.12 1.01 -5.88
CA CYS A 265 -6.23 1.89 -5.50
C CYS A 265 -7.23 2.11 -6.64
N SER A 266 -6.86 1.83 -7.89
CA SER A 266 -7.72 2.03 -9.04
C SER A 266 -8.77 0.91 -9.15
N PRO A 267 -10.07 1.24 -9.16
CA PRO A 267 -11.10 0.25 -9.41
C PRO A 267 -11.21 -0.13 -10.90
N LEU A 268 -10.52 0.61 -11.79
CA LEU A 268 -10.60 0.46 -13.25
C LEU A 268 -9.49 -0.42 -13.86
N SER A 269 -8.48 -0.85 -13.08
CA SER A 269 -7.27 -1.52 -13.60
C SER A 269 -7.44 -3.03 -13.90
N GLY A 270 -8.64 -3.47 -14.27
CA GLY A 270 -9.01 -4.90 -14.32
C GLY A 270 -8.97 -5.58 -15.70
N GLU A 271 -8.65 -4.88 -16.78
CA GLU A 271 -8.78 -5.40 -18.16
C GLU A 271 -7.68 -4.89 -19.09
N GLU A 272 -6.43 -5.27 -18.83
CA GLU A 272 -5.38 -5.30 -19.87
C GLU A 272 -4.88 -6.74 -20.03
#